data_AF-A0A0K2UST3-F1
#
_entry.id   AF-A0A0K2UST3-F1
#
_cell.length_a   1.000
_cell.length_b   1.000
_cell.length_c   1.000
_cell.angle_alpha   90.00
_cell.angle_beta   90.00
_cell.angle_gamma   90.00
#
_symmetry.space_group_name_H-M   'P 1'
#
loop_
_entity.id
_entity.type
_entity.pdbx_description
1 polymer ?
#
loop_
_entity_poly.entity_id
_entity_poly.type
_entity_poly.pdbx_seq_one_letter_code
_entity_poly.pdbx_strand_id
1 'polypeptide(L)'
;NYVGLCAKMNPIDGEILLGYLRKVNFVGLSGDRFKFNEQGDGPARYNIIHYKQIEVGVYKWVTVGFFDDDEIHLNMDKVQFKMGHPPESICSQPCKSGEMKKNTDTGCCWTCHSCGEYEVLDVNDDTRCTTCVLGTKPNLFNTVCVPIPEKYMKPDSAWAIGAISFALIGIVFTCGTLIIFIQYSDTPVVRASGRELSYVLLLGVLSCYFVTFIFMIR
;
A
#
# COMPACT_ATOMS: atom_id res chain seq x y z
N ASN A 1 15.73 45.05 -65.25
CA ASN A 1 14.37 44.86 -64.70
C ASN A 1 13.50 44.15 -65.71
N TYR A 2 13.40 42.83 -65.60
CA TYR A 2 12.39 42.08 -66.36
C TYR A 2 11.10 42.10 -65.53
N VAL A 3 9.98 42.44 -66.17
CA VAL A 3 8.64 42.29 -65.59
C VAL A 3 8.10 40.99 -66.15
N GLY A 4 7.92 39.97 -65.31
CA GLY A 4 7.43 38.65 -65.69
C GLY A 4 8.53 37.57 -65.78
N LEU A 5 8.26 36.52 -66.55
CA LEU A 5 9.14 35.34 -66.67
C LEU A 5 10.38 35.67 -67.52
N CYS A 6 11.56 35.27 -67.04
CA CYS A 6 12.80 35.35 -67.82
C CYS A 6 13.13 34.01 -68.48
N ALA A 7 14.09 33.99 -69.42
CA ALA A 7 14.47 32.78 -70.15
C ALA A 7 14.92 31.61 -69.25
N LYS A 8 15.43 31.88 -68.04
CA LYS A 8 15.80 30.84 -67.06
C LYS A 8 14.60 30.11 -66.43
N MET A 9 13.39 30.63 -66.59
CA MET A 9 12.16 30.05 -66.07
C MET A 9 11.29 29.46 -67.20
N ASN A 10 11.84 29.30 -68.41
CA ASN A 10 11.12 28.75 -69.56
C ASN A 10 11.97 27.68 -70.29
N PRO A 11 11.72 26.38 -70.08
CA PRO A 11 10.68 25.79 -69.22
C PRO A 11 11.05 25.87 -67.72
N ILE A 12 10.06 25.73 -66.84
CA ILE A 12 10.28 25.68 -65.39
C ILE A 12 10.81 24.30 -65.02
N ASP A 13 11.94 24.25 -64.33
CA ASP A 13 12.48 23.03 -63.74
C ASP A 13 11.73 22.67 -62.44
N GLY A 14 11.16 21.46 -62.39
CA GLY A 14 10.39 20.96 -61.26
C GLY A 14 11.22 20.76 -59.98
N GLU A 15 12.49 20.41 -60.09
CA GLU A 15 13.37 20.22 -58.93
C GLU A 15 13.66 21.56 -58.25
N ILE A 16 13.95 22.58 -59.07
CA ILE A 16 14.16 23.96 -58.61
C ILE A 16 12.87 24.50 -57.97
N LEU A 17 11.71 24.30 -58.61
CA LEU A 17 10.42 24.72 -58.09
C LEU A 17 10.10 24.04 -56.73
N LEU A 18 10.31 22.73 -56.63
CA LEU A 18 10.12 21.99 -55.38
C LEU A 18 11.03 22.52 -54.27
N GLY A 19 12.28 22.87 -54.59
CA GLY A 19 13.21 23.49 -53.65
C GLY A 19 12.72 24.82 -53.08
N TYR A 20 12.07 25.65 -53.90
CA TYR A 20 11.41 26.88 -53.44
C TYR A 20 10.15 26.59 -52.63
N LEU A 21 9.29 25.64 -53.09
CA LEU A 21 8.06 25.27 -52.40
C LEU A 21 8.31 24.76 -50.98
N ARG A 22 9.35 23.94 -50.77
CA ARG A 22 9.71 23.43 -49.42
C ARG A 22 10.13 24.51 -48.42
N LYS A 23 10.56 25.68 -48.90
CA LYS A 23 11.07 26.78 -48.06
C LYS A 23 10.10 27.95 -47.92
N VAL A 24 8.85 27.80 -48.38
CA VAL A 24 7.85 28.87 -48.27
C VAL A 24 7.50 29.12 -46.80
N ASN A 25 7.28 30.39 -46.49
CA ASN A 25 6.79 30.84 -45.20
C ASN A 25 5.94 32.08 -45.44
N PHE A 26 4.62 31.92 -45.33
CA PHE A 26 3.68 32.98 -45.65
C PHE A 26 2.49 32.95 -44.68
N VAL A 27 1.69 34.00 -44.71
CA VAL A 27 0.43 34.07 -43.97
C VAL A 27 -0.69 33.67 -44.91
N GLY A 28 -1.42 32.61 -44.57
CA GLY A 28 -2.56 32.12 -45.34
C GLY A 28 -3.77 33.05 -45.26
N LEU A 29 -4.79 32.73 -46.05
CA LEU A 29 -6.03 33.52 -46.11
C LEU A 29 -6.77 33.59 -44.76
N SER A 30 -6.58 32.59 -43.90
CA SER A 30 -7.14 32.54 -42.55
C SER A 30 -6.39 33.43 -41.54
N GLY A 31 -5.28 34.06 -41.94
CA GLY A 31 -4.39 34.80 -41.04
C GLY A 31 -3.33 33.93 -40.35
N ASP A 32 -3.35 32.62 -40.57
CA ASP A 32 -2.42 31.65 -40.02
C ASP A 32 -1.08 31.62 -40.76
N ARG A 33 0.02 31.46 -40.02
CA ARG A 33 1.34 31.27 -40.64
C ARG A 33 1.49 29.84 -41.13
N PHE A 34 1.82 29.67 -42.40
CA PHE A 34 2.03 28.37 -43.02
C PHE A 34 3.50 28.18 -43.40
N LYS A 35 4.05 27.01 -43.03
CA LYS A 35 5.39 26.56 -43.40
C LYS A 35 5.39 25.04 -43.45
N PHE A 36 6.12 24.45 -44.39
CA PHE A 36 6.34 23.00 -44.41
C PHE A 36 7.35 22.55 -43.34
N ASN A 37 7.15 21.34 -42.81
CA ASN A 37 8.14 20.62 -42.01
C ASN A 37 9.26 20.02 -42.91
N GLU A 38 10.22 19.31 -42.32
CA GLU A 38 11.32 18.70 -43.07
C GLU A 38 10.86 17.58 -44.03
N GLN A 39 9.77 16.88 -43.69
CA GLN A 39 9.14 15.88 -44.55
C GLN A 39 8.31 16.48 -45.70
N GLY A 40 7.97 17.77 -45.65
CA GLY A 40 7.12 18.44 -46.63
C GLY A 40 5.64 18.48 -46.26
N ASP A 41 5.27 18.17 -45.02
CA ASP A 41 3.90 18.31 -44.50
C ASP A 41 3.65 19.71 -43.94
N GLY A 42 2.39 20.16 -43.98
CA GLY A 42 1.97 21.40 -43.34
C GLY A 42 1.94 21.30 -41.82
N PRO A 43 1.78 22.43 -41.11
CA PRO A 43 1.66 22.43 -39.65
C PRO A 43 0.36 21.71 -39.23
N ALA A 44 0.47 20.87 -38.20
CA ALA A 44 -0.65 20.09 -37.68
C ALA A 44 -1.56 20.98 -36.82
N ARG A 45 -2.68 21.44 -37.40
CA ARG A 45 -3.66 22.29 -36.72
C ARG A 45 -5.05 21.72 -36.85
N TYR A 46 -5.72 21.49 -35.72
CA TYR A 46 -7.04 20.85 -35.71
C TYR A 46 -8.00 21.53 -34.75
N ASN A 47 -9.27 21.61 -35.14
CA ASN A 47 -10.34 21.97 -34.22
C ASN A 47 -10.87 20.72 -33.54
N ILE A 48 -10.98 20.76 -32.21
CA ILE A 48 -11.56 19.69 -31.41
C ILE A 48 -13.05 20.00 -31.25
N ILE A 49 -13.90 19.12 -31.78
CA ILE A 49 -15.36 19.27 -31.76
C ILE A 49 -16.02 18.26 -30.83
N HIS A 50 -17.14 18.66 -30.22
CA HIS A 50 -17.92 17.84 -29.33
C HIS A 50 -19.39 17.87 -29.78
N TYR A 51 -20.00 16.70 -29.93
CA TYR A 51 -21.44 16.57 -30.23
C TYR A 51 -22.23 16.51 -28.93
N LYS A 52 -22.95 17.60 -28.60
CA LYS A 52 -23.76 17.68 -27.40
C LYS A 52 -25.12 18.28 -27.64
N GLN A 53 -25.99 18.04 -26.67
CA GLN A 53 -27.29 18.67 -26.57
C GLN A 53 -27.14 20.10 -26.06
N ILE A 54 -27.62 21.08 -26.82
CA ILE A 54 -27.61 22.50 -26.39
C ILE A 54 -28.98 22.89 -25.82
N GLU A 55 -30.04 22.33 -26.39
CA GLU A 55 -31.43 22.50 -25.94
C GLU A 55 -32.11 21.12 -25.91
N VAL A 56 -33.21 21.00 -25.17
CA VAL A 56 -33.95 19.73 -25.07
C VAL A 56 -34.35 19.25 -26.47
N GLY A 57 -33.85 18.07 -26.84
CA GLY A 57 -34.01 17.47 -28.17
C GLY A 57 -33.08 17.98 -29.29
N VAL A 58 -32.28 19.03 -29.08
CA VAL A 58 -31.44 19.65 -30.11
C VAL A 58 -29.95 19.39 -29.86
N TYR A 59 -29.30 18.71 -30.80
CA TYR A 59 -27.88 18.39 -30.75
C TYR A 59 -27.09 19.12 -31.82
N LYS A 60 -25.91 19.61 -31.47
CA LYS A 60 -25.02 20.33 -32.38
C LYS A 60 -23.57 19.96 -32.12
N TRP A 61 -22.78 20.03 -33.19
CA TRP A 61 -21.32 20.03 -33.10
C TRP A 61 -20.84 21.39 -32.65
N VAL A 62 -20.10 21.43 -31.55
CA VAL A 62 -19.49 22.66 -31.03
C VAL A 62 -17.98 22.49 -30.95
N THR A 63 -17.23 23.52 -31.32
CA THR A 63 -15.80 23.56 -31.09
C THR A 63 -15.52 23.78 -29.61
N VAL A 64 -14.83 22.83 -28.99
CA VAL A 64 -14.48 22.84 -27.55
C VAL A 64 -13.00 23.09 -27.32
N GLY A 65 -12.17 22.98 -28.36
CA GLY A 65 -10.74 23.20 -28.27
C GLY A 65 -10.07 23.22 -29.63
N PHE A 66 -8.76 23.32 -29.60
CA PHE A 66 -7.91 23.23 -30.79
C PHE A 66 -6.57 22.58 -30.42
N PHE A 67 -5.92 22.02 -31.43
CA PHE A 67 -4.57 21.51 -31.39
C PHE A 67 -3.72 22.40 -32.28
N ASP A 68 -2.66 22.98 -31.74
CA ASP A 68 -1.69 23.80 -32.46
C ASP A 68 -0.31 23.64 -31.80
N ASP A 69 0.75 23.66 -32.61
CA ASP A 69 2.15 23.54 -32.15
C ASP A 69 2.39 22.41 -31.12
N ASP A 70 1.84 21.22 -31.38
CA ASP A 70 1.91 20.03 -30.53
C ASP A 70 1.27 20.14 -29.13
N GLU A 71 0.51 21.22 -28.89
CA GLU A 71 -0.25 21.43 -27.66
C GLU A 71 -1.75 21.29 -27.88
N ILE A 72 -2.43 20.66 -26.91
CA ILE A 72 -3.89 20.54 -26.89
C ILE A 72 -4.45 21.63 -25.98
N HIS A 73 -5.23 22.54 -26.57
CA HIS A 73 -5.98 23.55 -25.82
C HIS A 73 -7.46 23.15 -25.79
N LEU A 74 -7.93 22.66 -24.64
CA LEU A 74 -9.31 22.25 -24.45
C LEU A 74 -10.01 23.12 -23.41
N ASN A 75 -11.19 23.63 -23.75
CA ASN A 75 -12.05 24.35 -22.81
C ASN A 75 -13.04 23.34 -22.19
N MET A 76 -12.73 22.88 -20.98
CA MET A 76 -13.55 21.92 -20.25
C MET A 76 -14.95 22.45 -19.89
N ASP A 77 -15.13 23.77 -19.71
CA ASP A 77 -16.44 24.36 -19.43
C ASP A 77 -17.41 24.20 -20.62
N LYS A 78 -16.87 24.09 -21.84
CA LYS A 78 -17.64 23.82 -23.05
C LYS A 78 -17.88 22.33 -23.28
N VAL A 79 -17.17 21.44 -22.60
CA VAL A 79 -17.36 19.99 -22.72
C VAL A 79 -18.49 19.56 -21.80
N GLN A 80 -19.39 18.71 -22.31
CA GLN A 80 -20.51 18.21 -21.51
C GLN A 80 -20.42 16.71 -21.37
N PHE A 81 -20.29 16.26 -20.13
CA PHE A 81 -20.34 14.83 -19.80
C PHE A 81 -21.70 14.48 -19.22
N LYS A 82 -22.17 13.26 -19.48
CA LYS A 82 -23.45 12.77 -18.96
C LYS A 82 -23.52 12.81 -17.43
N MET A 83 -22.40 12.56 -16.76
CA MET A 83 -22.30 12.56 -15.29
C MET A 83 -21.67 13.85 -14.72
N GLY A 84 -21.51 14.90 -15.54
CA GLY A 84 -20.92 16.18 -15.13
C GLY A 84 -19.39 16.19 -15.00
N HIS A 85 -18.74 15.03 -14.98
CA HIS A 85 -17.28 14.89 -14.99
C HIS A 85 -16.81 13.97 -16.13
N PRO A 86 -15.54 14.06 -16.55
CA PRO A 86 -14.96 13.14 -17.52
C PRO A 86 -15.13 11.68 -17.08
N PRO A 87 -15.53 10.76 -17.97
CA PRO A 87 -15.59 9.35 -17.63
C PRO A 87 -14.18 8.79 -17.50
N GLU A 88 -13.94 8.02 -16.43
CA GLU A 88 -12.71 7.25 -16.29
C GLU A 88 -12.76 6.03 -17.21
N SER A 89 -11.76 5.88 -18.07
CA SER A 89 -11.62 4.73 -18.98
C SER A 89 -10.50 3.81 -18.50
N ILE A 90 -10.61 3.34 -17.26
CA ILE A 90 -9.66 2.40 -16.65
C ILE A 90 -10.26 0.99 -16.58
N CYS A 91 -9.43 -0.03 -16.83
CA CYS A 91 -9.85 -1.44 -16.78
C CYS A 91 -10.01 -1.94 -15.35
N SER A 92 -9.04 -1.57 -14.50
CA SER A 92 -8.96 -2.00 -13.12
C SER A 92 -8.79 -0.80 -12.22
N GLN A 93 -9.52 -0.79 -11.12
CA GLN A 93 -9.39 0.23 -10.09
C GLN A 93 -8.03 0.07 -9.36
N PRO A 94 -7.47 1.15 -8.79
CA PRO A 94 -6.30 1.06 -7.93
C PRO A 94 -6.56 0.10 -6.75
N CYS A 95 -5.60 -0.78 -6.46
CA CYS A 95 -5.72 -1.73 -5.35
C CYS A 95 -5.62 -1.03 -3.99
N LYS A 96 -6.22 -1.65 -2.96
CA LYS A 96 -6.16 -1.13 -1.59
C LYS A 96 -4.79 -1.41 -0.97
N SER A 97 -4.49 -0.71 0.12
CA SER A 97 -3.27 -0.97 0.90
C SER A 97 -3.23 -2.42 1.38
N GLY A 98 -2.10 -3.10 1.15
CA GLY A 98 -1.92 -4.52 1.51
C GLY A 98 -2.40 -5.51 0.46
N GLU A 99 -2.85 -5.03 -0.71
CA GLU A 99 -3.16 -5.86 -1.88
C GLU A 99 -2.06 -5.70 -2.95
N MET A 100 -1.64 -6.82 -3.54
CA MET A 100 -0.75 -6.83 -4.70
C MET A 100 -1.54 -6.78 -6.01
N LYS A 101 -0.95 -6.15 -7.02
CA LYS A 101 -1.44 -6.14 -8.40
C LYS A 101 -0.98 -7.38 -9.13
N LYS A 102 -1.94 -8.17 -9.61
CA LYS A 102 -1.67 -9.27 -10.53
C LYS A 102 -2.08 -8.87 -11.93
N ASN A 103 -1.10 -8.59 -12.78
CA ASN A 103 -1.36 -8.21 -14.17
C ASN A 103 -2.04 -9.35 -14.93
N THR A 104 -3.00 -9.00 -15.78
CA THR A 104 -3.63 -9.91 -16.76
C THR A 104 -2.84 -9.83 -18.08
N ASP A 105 -3.18 -10.67 -19.07
CA ASP A 105 -2.55 -10.68 -20.40
C ASP A 105 -2.65 -9.32 -21.14
N THR A 106 -3.56 -8.44 -20.73
CA THR A 106 -3.66 -7.06 -21.20
C THR A 106 -2.90 -6.11 -20.26
N GLY A 107 -1.94 -5.37 -20.81
CA GLY A 107 -0.98 -4.58 -20.03
C GLY A 107 -1.55 -3.50 -19.10
N CYS A 108 -2.80 -3.05 -19.29
CA CYS A 108 -3.46 -2.05 -18.45
C CYS A 108 -4.47 -2.64 -17.45
N CYS A 109 -4.67 -3.96 -17.44
CA CYS A 109 -5.64 -4.63 -16.57
C CYS A 109 -4.92 -5.48 -15.52
N TRP A 110 -5.35 -5.35 -14.27
CA TRP A 110 -4.86 -6.15 -13.15
C TRP A 110 -5.99 -6.60 -12.24
N THR A 111 -5.77 -7.66 -11.48
CA THR A 111 -6.61 -8.08 -10.36
C THR A 111 -5.90 -7.83 -9.05
N CYS A 112 -6.62 -7.30 -8.06
CA CYS A 112 -6.08 -7.04 -6.74
C CYS A 112 -6.21 -8.31 -5.88
N HIS A 113 -5.11 -8.72 -5.25
CA HIS A 113 -5.08 -9.87 -4.34
C HIS A 113 -4.46 -9.48 -3.02
N SER A 114 -5.10 -9.82 -1.91
CA SER A 114 -4.52 -9.63 -0.57
C SER A 114 -3.25 -10.46 -0.40
N CYS A 115 -2.21 -9.86 0.21
CA CYS A 115 -1.04 -10.61 0.65
C CYS A 115 -1.39 -11.64 1.73
N GLY A 116 -0.56 -12.66 1.89
CA GLY A 116 -0.75 -13.70 2.91
C GLY A 116 -0.68 -13.19 4.35
N GLU A 117 -1.02 -14.05 5.31
CA GLU A 117 -1.12 -13.70 6.74
C GLU A 117 0.19 -13.16 7.36
N TYR A 118 1.34 -13.57 6.80
CA TYR A 118 2.68 -13.16 7.25
C TYR A 118 3.43 -12.34 6.21
N GLU A 119 2.71 -11.78 5.23
CA GLU A 119 3.29 -11.06 4.11
C GLU A 119 2.80 -9.62 4.04
N VAL A 120 3.65 -8.76 3.49
CA VAL A 120 3.33 -7.35 3.21
C VAL A 120 3.68 -7.03 1.77
N LEU A 121 2.98 -6.05 1.18
CA LEU A 121 3.31 -5.56 -0.16
C LEU A 121 4.75 -5.03 -0.18
N ASP A 122 5.53 -5.37 -1.21
CA ASP A 122 6.90 -4.85 -1.35
C ASP A 122 6.85 -3.33 -1.58
N VAL A 123 7.70 -2.60 -0.87
CA VAL A 123 7.75 -1.13 -0.94
C VAL A 123 8.20 -0.64 -2.32
N ASN A 124 8.98 -1.45 -3.04
CA ASN A 124 9.52 -1.12 -4.36
C ASN A 124 8.70 -1.72 -5.51
N ASP A 125 7.82 -2.68 -5.24
CA ASP A 125 7.10 -3.43 -6.27
C ASP A 125 5.69 -3.80 -5.80
N ASP A 126 4.70 -3.15 -6.39
CA ASP A 126 3.28 -3.36 -6.07
C ASP A 126 2.71 -4.66 -6.66
N THR A 127 3.51 -5.46 -7.37
CA THR A 127 3.09 -6.74 -7.95
C THR A 127 3.45 -7.95 -7.09
N ARG A 128 4.24 -7.78 -6.03
CA ARG A 128 4.71 -8.88 -5.18
C ARG A 128 4.46 -8.63 -3.70
N CYS A 129 4.25 -9.72 -2.97
CA CYS A 129 4.26 -9.73 -1.52
C CYS A 129 5.60 -10.27 -1.01
N THR A 130 6.05 -9.75 0.12
CA THR A 130 7.28 -10.16 0.80
C THR A 130 6.94 -10.66 2.21
N THR A 131 7.61 -11.72 2.63
CA THR A 131 7.41 -12.32 3.95
C THR A 131 8.07 -11.45 5.02
N CYS A 132 7.35 -11.25 6.13
CA CYS A 132 7.91 -10.58 7.30
C CYS A 132 9.02 -11.42 7.93
N VAL A 133 10.01 -10.73 8.52
CA VAL A 133 11.10 -11.38 9.24
C VAL A 133 10.59 -12.09 10.49
N LEU A 134 11.29 -13.15 10.91
CA LEU A 134 10.99 -13.89 12.14
C LEU A 134 10.89 -12.94 13.35
N GLY A 135 9.83 -13.12 14.14
CA GLY A 135 9.53 -12.24 15.29
C GLY A 135 8.70 -11.01 14.94
N THR A 136 8.36 -10.79 13.67
CA THR A 136 7.45 -9.74 13.22
C THR A 136 6.22 -10.32 12.52
N LYS A 137 5.12 -9.57 12.53
CA LYS A 137 3.88 -9.89 11.83
C LYS A 137 3.36 -8.66 11.08
N PRO A 138 2.60 -8.81 10.00
CA PRO A 138 1.95 -7.69 9.34
C PRO A 138 1.04 -6.88 10.27
N ASN A 139 0.99 -5.58 10.06
CA ASN A 139 -0.03 -4.71 10.66
C ASN A 139 -1.42 -5.03 10.07
N LEU A 140 -2.50 -4.49 10.66
CA LEU A 140 -3.89 -4.69 10.25
C LEU A 140 -4.18 -4.38 8.77
N PHE A 141 -3.33 -3.55 8.14
CA PHE A 141 -3.43 -3.15 6.74
C PHE A 141 -2.39 -3.83 5.82
N ASN A 142 -1.63 -4.82 6.33
CA ASN A 142 -0.57 -5.53 5.61
C ASN A 142 0.45 -4.63 4.88
N THR A 143 0.70 -3.44 5.44
CA THR A 143 1.64 -2.46 4.87
C THR A 143 3.03 -2.54 5.47
N VAL A 144 3.15 -2.88 6.75
CA VAL A 144 4.41 -2.86 7.50
C VAL A 144 4.45 -4.06 8.45
N CYS A 145 5.63 -4.67 8.56
CA CYS A 145 5.90 -5.70 9.56
C CYS A 145 6.17 -5.06 10.93
N VAL A 146 5.36 -5.43 11.93
CA VAL A 146 5.47 -4.97 13.31
C VAL A 146 5.94 -6.10 14.23
N PRO A 147 6.76 -5.82 15.27
CA PRO A 147 7.21 -6.85 16.19
C PRO A 147 6.03 -7.50 16.92
N ILE A 148 6.09 -8.82 17.07
CA ILE A 148 5.06 -9.58 17.79
C ILE A 148 5.20 -9.25 19.28
N PRO A 149 4.14 -8.78 19.96
CA PRO A 149 4.21 -8.47 21.37
C PRO A 149 4.42 -9.76 22.17
N GLU A 150 5.42 -9.74 23.04
CA GLU A 150 5.68 -10.84 23.96
C GLU A 150 4.52 -11.01 24.95
N LYS A 151 4.04 -12.25 25.08
CA LYS A 151 3.09 -12.63 26.11
C LYS A 151 3.85 -13.34 27.22
N TYR A 152 4.19 -12.59 28.26
CA TYR A 152 4.67 -13.13 29.51
C TYR A 152 3.53 -13.21 30.53
N MET A 153 3.69 -14.10 31.52
CA MET A 153 2.70 -14.28 32.58
C MET A 153 2.78 -13.09 33.53
N LYS A 154 1.95 -12.09 33.31
CA LYS A 154 1.87 -10.93 34.21
C LYS A 154 1.33 -11.36 35.58
N PRO A 155 1.82 -10.79 36.70
CA PRO A 155 1.31 -11.10 38.04
C PRO A 155 -0.18 -10.75 38.20
N ASP A 156 -0.70 -9.85 37.36
CA ASP A 156 -2.11 -9.47 37.30
C ASP A 156 -2.99 -10.43 36.46
N SER A 157 -2.42 -11.49 35.91
CA SER A 157 -3.21 -12.50 35.19
C SER A 157 -3.95 -13.43 36.14
N ALA A 158 -5.16 -13.86 35.78
CA ALA A 158 -5.96 -14.75 36.64
C ALA A 158 -5.21 -16.05 37.01
N TRP A 159 -4.41 -16.59 36.08
CA TRP A 159 -3.57 -17.76 36.30
C TRP A 159 -2.46 -17.50 37.35
N ALA A 160 -1.82 -16.33 37.28
CA ALA A 160 -0.83 -15.89 38.25
C ALA A 160 -1.41 -15.79 39.66
N ILE A 161 -2.56 -15.11 39.77
CA ILE A 161 -3.25 -14.90 41.05
C ILE A 161 -3.67 -16.25 41.66
N GLY A 162 -4.19 -17.17 40.83
CA GLY A 162 -4.53 -18.52 41.27
C GLY A 162 -3.33 -19.27 41.85
N ALA A 163 -2.21 -19.30 41.14
CA ALA A 163 -0.99 -19.96 41.60
C ALA A 163 -0.43 -19.35 42.91
N ILE A 164 -0.38 -18.02 43.00
CA ILE A 164 0.08 -17.30 44.20
C ILE A 164 -0.83 -17.60 45.40
N SER A 165 -2.16 -17.59 45.20
CA SER A 165 -3.11 -17.87 46.28
C SER A 165 -2.95 -19.30 46.84
N PHE A 166 -2.76 -20.29 45.97
CA PHE A 166 -2.55 -21.67 46.37
C PHE A 166 -1.21 -21.84 47.10
N ALA A 167 -0.15 -21.17 46.65
CA ALA A 167 1.14 -21.17 47.33
C ALA A 167 1.06 -20.52 48.72
N LEU A 168 0.35 -19.40 48.89
CA LEU A 168 0.13 -18.76 50.20
C LEU A 168 -0.57 -19.72 51.17
N ILE A 169 -1.65 -20.36 50.72
CA ILE A 169 -2.39 -21.33 51.52
C ILE A 169 -1.47 -22.50 51.92
N GLY A 170 -0.69 -23.02 50.97
CA GLY A 170 0.31 -24.06 51.23
C GLY A 170 1.37 -23.67 52.26
N ILE A 171 1.88 -22.44 52.20
CA ILE A 171 2.83 -21.89 53.19
C ILE A 171 2.19 -21.81 54.58
N VAL A 172 0.95 -21.34 54.69
CA VAL A 172 0.24 -21.26 55.98
C VAL A 172 0.06 -22.66 56.60
N PHE A 173 -0.37 -23.64 55.81
CA PHE A 173 -0.52 -25.01 56.29
C PHE A 173 0.81 -25.66 56.69
N THR A 174 1.87 -25.49 55.88
CA THR A 174 3.19 -26.05 56.18
C THR A 174 3.87 -25.39 57.38
N CYS A 175 3.75 -24.08 57.55
CA CYS A 175 4.20 -23.40 58.77
C CYS A 175 3.42 -23.90 60.00
N GLY A 176 2.10 -24.08 59.87
CA GLY A 176 1.27 -24.63 60.94
C GLY A 176 1.69 -26.03 61.37
N THR A 177 1.92 -26.95 60.42
CA THR A 177 2.39 -28.30 60.72
C THR A 177 3.80 -28.28 61.31
N LEU A 178 4.69 -27.43 60.81
CA LEU A 178 6.06 -27.29 61.34
C LEU A 178 6.06 -26.79 62.79
N ILE A 179 5.21 -25.82 63.16
CA ILE A 179 5.05 -25.35 64.54
C ILE A 179 4.57 -26.48 65.45
N ILE A 180 3.56 -27.25 65.03
CA ILE A 180 3.04 -28.40 65.80
C ILE A 180 4.14 -29.45 66.00
N PHE A 181 4.91 -29.76 64.96
CA PHE A 181 6.02 -30.71 65.03
C PHE A 181 7.11 -30.27 66.00
N ILE A 182 7.42 -28.96 66.06
CA ILE A 182 8.37 -28.39 67.01
C ILE A 182 7.83 -28.46 68.45
N GLN A 183 6.57 -28.09 68.66
CA GLN A 183 5.98 -28.03 70.00
C GLN A 183 5.76 -29.42 70.61
N TYR A 184 5.41 -30.42 69.79
CA TYR A 184 5.18 -31.80 70.20
C TYR A 184 6.35 -32.73 69.84
N SER A 185 7.58 -32.19 69.76
CA SER A 185 8.78 -32.92 69.33
C SER A 185 9.12 -34.15 70.18
N ASP A 186 8.59 -34.22 71.39
CA ASP A 186 8.81 -35.31 72.35
C ASP A 186 7.68 -36.36 72.36
N THR A 187 6.65 -36.20 71.51
CA THR A 187 5.63 -37.25 71.35
C THR A 187 6.24 -38.50 70.69
N PRO A 188 5.87 -39.72 71.17
CA PRO A 188 6.48 -40.96 70.70
C PRO A 188 6.29 -41.20 69.20
N VAL A 189 5.24 -40.62 68.60
CA VAL A 189 4.93 -40.68 67.16
C VAL A 189 5.97 -39.93 66.32
N VAL A 190 6.32 -38.70 66.70
CA VAL A 190 7.31 -37.87 65.99
C VAL A 190 8.72 -38.45 66.14
N ARG A 191 8.99 -39.04 67.30
CA ARG A 191 10.29 -39.66 67.59
C ARG A 191 10.51 -40.97 66.83
N ALA A 192 9.46 -41.76 66.61
CA ALA A 192 9.51 -43.00 65.83
C ALA A 192 9.67 -42.76 64.31
N SER A 193 9.13 -41.65 63.78
CA SER A 193 9.18 -41.33 62.34
C SER A 193 10.51 -40.73 61.86
N GLY A 194 11.47 -40.44 62.76
CA GLY A 194 12.74 -39.82 62.41
C GLY A 194 12.64 -38.29 62.30
N ARG A 195 12.95 -37.61 63.41
CA ARG A 195 12.82 -36.16 63.60
C ARG A 195 13.52 -35.34 62.49
N GLU A 196 14.75 -35.69 62.17
CA GLU A 196 15.56 -35.01 61.15
C GLU A 196 14.95 -35.15 59.74
N LEU A 197 14.44 -36.33 59.40
CA LEU A 197 13.86 -36.60 58.09
C LEU A 197 12.57 -35.79 57.87
N SER A 198 11.69 -35.75 58.87
CA SER A 198 10.44 -34.96 58.80
C SER A 198 10.71 -33.45 58.65
N TYR A 199 11.72 -32.91 59.34
CA TYR A 199 12.10 -31.50 59.18
C TYR A 199 12.66 -31.18 57.80
N VAL A 200 13.52 -32.05 57.25
CA VAL A 200 14.04 -31.88 55.88
C VAL A 200 12.91 -31.91 54.85
N LEU A 201 11.94 -32.82 55.01
CA LEU A 201 10.77 -32.88 54.13
C LEU A 201 9.91 -31.60 54.20
N LEU A 202 9.60 -31.12 55.41
CA LEU A 202 8.79 -29.90 55.59
C LEU A 202 9.51 -28.65 55.05
N LEU A 203 10.83 -28.51 55.28
CA LEU A 203 11.63 -27.43 54.71
C LEU A 203 11.70 -27.52 53.18
N GLY A 204 11.75 -28.73 52.63
CA GLY A 204 11.66 -28.96 51.18
C GLY A 204 10.33 -28.48 50.60
N VAL A 205 9.21 -28.87 51.21
CA VAL A 205 7.87 -28.44 50.77
C VAL A 205 7.70 -26.92 50.89
N LEU A 206 8.18 -26.31 51.99
CA LEU A 206 8.18 -24.87 52.17
C LEU A 206 8.98 -24.17 51.05
N SER A 207 10.17 -24.67 50.75
CA SER A 207 11.03 -24.14 49.68
C SER A 207 10.37 -24.25 48.30
N CYS A 208 9.66 -25.35 48.01
CA CYS A 208 8.89 -25.51 46.77
C CYS A 208 7.83 -24.41 46.62
N TYR A 209 7.11 -24.05 47.69
CA TYR A 209 6.16 -22.95 47.63
C TYR A 209 6.86 -21.60 47.40
N PHE A 210 8.03 -21.35 47.98
CA PHE A 210 8.79 -20.12 47.72
C PHE A 210 9.30 -20.00 46.27
N VAL A 211 9.65 -21.11 45.61
CA VAL A 211 10.07 -21.09 44.20
C VAL A 211 8.97 -20.53 43.28
N THR A 212 7.69 -20.78 43.61
CA THR A 212 6.57 -20.22 42.82
C THR A 212 6.57 -18.69 42.85
N PHE A 213 6.91 -18.06 43.97
CA PHE A 213 7.03 -16.61 44.07
C PHE A 213 8.23 -16.09 43.28
N ILE A 214 9.37 -16.77 43.36
CA ILE A 214 10.58 -16.38 42.60
C ILE A 214 10.32 -16.39 41.09
N PHE A 215 9.58 -17.39 40.60
CA PHE A 215 9.24 -17.49 39.18
C PHE A 215 8.27 -16.40 38.72
N MET A 216 7.39 -15.91 39.59
CA MET A 216 6.35 -14.92 39.26
C MET A 216 6.78 -13.47 39.44
N ILE A 217 7.82 -13.22 40.26
CA ILE A 217 8.38 -11.88 40.49
C ILE A 217 9.37 -11.48 39.38
N ARG A 218 9.90 -12.45 38.63
CA ARG A 218 10.84 -12.23 37.52
C ARG A 218 10.12 -12.12 36.19
#